data_AF-A0A1F1ZLX4-F1
#
_entry.id   AF-A0A1F1ZLX4-F1
#
_cell.length_a   1.000
_cell.length_b   1.000
_cell.length_c   1.000
_cell.angle_alpha   90.00
_cell.angle_beta   90.00
_cell.angle_gamma   90.00
#
_symmetry.space_group_name_H-M   'P 1'
#
loop_
_entity.id
_entity.type
_entity.pdbx_description
1 polymer ?
#
loop_
_entity_poly.entity_id
_entity_poly.type
_entity_poly.pdbx_seq_one_letter_code
_entity_poly.pdbx_strand_id
1 'polypeptide(L)'
;MASDKKETTAEPKAPVVTNEHDQGQKASTDDVHSTKGSAFTPKKGRPTPKRNEVEREQGIRREAFEAPTTPAEARKRRKELKASMSKEEYKAMKQRERDQAARERRRVNERMMAGDEKYLMARDQGPERKFVRDWVDSHRYLMNLFLPMTLIVILLMIIGVRNPQVANLASIVMMVIFLIMIGEGVWLGRKINRMVRERFTHTTQGGFGLGLYAFTRATMIRRLRTPAPQKQPGDKV
;
A
#
# COMPACT_ATOMS: atom_id res chain seq x y z
N MET A 1 4.79 -31.20 -70.32
CA MET A 1 5.00 -30.41 -69.10
C MET A 1 3.89 -30.72 -68.12
N ALA A 2 4.07 -31.02 -66.84
CA ALA A 2 5.10 -31.73 -66.07
C ALA A 2 4.46 -31.86 -64.67
N SER A 3 4.41 -33.08 -64.15
CA SER A 3 3.63 -33.47 -62.98
C SER A 3 4.29 -33.17 -61.63
N ASP A 4 3.48 -32.68 -60.69
CA ASP A 4 3.31 -33.08 -59.29
C ASP A 4 4.49 -33.66 -58.47
N LYS A 5 4.88 -32.98 -57.36
CA LYS A 5 5.12 -33.62 -56.05
C LYS A 5 5.42 -32.67 -54.87
N LYS A 6 4.60 -32.83 -53.82
CA LYS A 6 4.81 -32.76 -52.34
C LYS A 6 6.11 -32.16 -51.75
N GLU A 7 5.93 -31.37 -50.68
CA GLU A 7 6.95 -31.10 -49.65
C GLU A 7 6.37 -31.27 -48.22
N THR A 8 7.15 -31.87 -47.32
CA THR A 8 6.83 -32.21 -45.92
C THR A 8 8.12 -32.22 -45.09
N THR A 9 8.12 -31.46 -43.97
CA THR A 9 8.79 -31.62 -42.65
C THR A 9 10.27 -32.07 -42.51
N ALA A 10 11.07 -31.29 -41.75
CA ALA A 10 11.81 -31.68 -40.50
C ALA A 10 13.11 -30.88 -40.22
N GLU A 11 13.34 -30.56 -38.92
CA GLU A 11 14.55 -30.05 -38.19
C GLU A 11 15.84 -30.93 -38.38
N PRO A 12 17.09 -30.67 -37.83
CA PRO A 12 17.45 -30.02 -36.52
C PRO A 12 18.88 -29.40 -36.26
N LYS A 13 19.07 -28.91 -35.01
CA LYS A 13 20.22 -29.01 -34.04
C LYS A 13 21.58 -28.25 -34.14
N ALA A 14 22.06 -27.87 -32.94
CA ALA A 14 23.37 -27.30 -32.56
C ALA A 14 24.11 -28.20 -31.53
N PRO A 15 25.44 -28.02 -31.27
CA PRO A 15 26.16 -28.53 -30.07
C PRO A 15 26.76 -27.38 -29.22
N VAL A 16 26.79 -27.33 -27.87
CA VAL A 16 27.35 -28.18 -26.78
C VAL A 16 28.89 -28.17 -26.68
N VAL A 17 29.43 -27.67 -25.55
CA VAL A 17 30.81 -27.92 -25.05
C VAL A 17 30.75 -28.12 -23.52
N THR A 18 31.41 -29.19 -23.04
CA THR A 18 31.50 -29.66 -21.65
C THR A 18 32.95 -29.71 -21.15
N ASN A 19 33.08 -29.61 -19.82
CA ASN A 19 34.28 -29.58 -18.94
C ASN A 19 35.20 -30.82 -18.99
N GLU A 20 36.45 -30.65 -18.51
CA GLU A 20 37.20 -31.68 -17.79
C GLU A 20 37.99 -31.11 -16.58
N HIS A 21 38.10 -31.93 -15.54
CA HIS A 21 38.81 -31.75 -14.26
C HIS A 21 40.14 -32.52 -14.31
N ASP A 22 41.18 -32.04 -13.60
CA ASP A 22 42.39 -32.82 -13.31
C ASP A 22 42.90 -32.56 -11.87
N GLN A 23 43.32 -33.63 -11.19
CA GLN A 23 43.90 -33.65 -9.84
C GLN A 23 45.26 -34.39 -9.89
N GLY A 24 46.29 -33.82 -9.25
CA GLY A 24 47.56 -34.52 -9.01
C GLY A 24 48.51 -33.78 -8.05
N GLN A 25 48.95 -34.49 -7.00
CA GLN A 25 49.82 -34.08 -5.87
C GLN A 25 51.34 -34.08 -6.18
N LYS A 26 52.13 -33.27 -5.42
CA LYS A 26 53.47 -33.54 -4.81
C LYS A 26 53.95 -32.28 -4.04
N ALA A 27 54.07 -32.30 -2.70
CA ALA A 27 55.24 -32.65 -1.85
C ALA A 27 56.25 -31.50 -1.62
N SER A 28 56.47 -31.11 -0.34
CA SER A 28 57.77 -30.84 0.34
C SER A 28 57.63 -30.02 1.66
N THR A 29 57.92 -30.70 2.77
CA THR A 29 58.66 -30.33 4.01
C THR A 29 58.84 -28.86 4.45
N ASP A 30 58.51 -28.57 5.71
CA ASP A 30 59.49 -28.18 6.74
C ASP A 30 58.85 -28.11 8.15
N ASP A 31 59.16 -29.09 8.99
CA ASP A 31 58.82 -29.13 10.41
C ASP A 31 59.92 -28.45 11.24
N VAL A 32 59.59 -27.35 11.93
CA VAL A 32 60.38 -26.82 13.04
C VAL A 32 59.53 -26.85 14.30
N HIS A 33 59.83 -27.82 15.18
CA HIS A 33 59.26 -27.95 16.51
C HIS A 33 59.67 -26.75 17.39
N SER A 34 58.71 -25.93 17.82
CA SER A 34 58.86 -25.02 18.96
C SER A 34 57.88 -25.42 20.06
N THR A 35 58.44 -25.77 21.20
CA THR A 35 57.77 -26.21 22.42
C THR A 35 56.95 -25.09 23.06
N LYS A 36 55.62 -25.14 22.92
CA LYS A 36 54.67 -24.46 23.81
C LYS A 36 53.50 -25.39 24.11
N GLY A 37 53.21 -25.59 25.40
CA GLY A 37 52.19 -26.52 25.90
C GLY A 37 50.79 -26.26 25.36
N SER A 38 49.93 -27.27 25.46
CA SER A 38 48.57 -27.41 24.89
C SER A 38 47.52 -26.38 25.35
N ALA A 39 47.93 -25.25 25.92
CA ALA A 39 47.06 -24.17 26.39
C ALA A 39 47.47 -22.78 25.86
N PHE A 40 48.35 -22.68 24.85
CA PHE A 40 48.68 -21.39 24.24
C PHE A 40 47.84 -21.13 22.98
N THR A 41 46.81 -20.28 23.10
CA THR A 41 46.12 -19.69 21.94
C THR A 41 46.71 -18.31 21.64
N PRO A 42 47.18 -18.03 20.40
CA PRO A 42 47.66 -16.70 20.04
C PRO A 42 46.53 -15.68 20.17
N LYS A 43 46.85 -14.47 20.66
CA LYS A 43 45.87 -13.37 20.80
C LYS A 43 45.16 -13.17 19.46
N LYS A 44 43.83 -13.26 19.49
CA LYS A 44 42.95 -13.03 18.33
C LYS A 44 43.40 -11.75 17.63
N GLY A 45 43.64 -11.84 16.32
CA GLY A 45 44.17 -10.75 15.51
C GLY A 45 43.30 -9.48 15.58
N ARG A 46 43.76 -8.43 14.88
CA ARG A 46 43.08 -7.11 14.84
C ARG A 46 41.56 -7.28 14.69
N PRO A 47 40.75 -6.44 15.37
CA PRO A 47 39.30 -6.49 15.24
C PRO A 47 38.92 -6.52 13.76
N THR A 48 38.09 -7.48 13.35
CA THR A 48 37.57 -7.49 11.98
C THR A 48 36.86 -6.16 11.74
N PRO A 49 37.22 -5.41 10.68
CA PRO A 49 36.63 -4.12 10.41
C PRO A 49 35.12 -4.26 10.28
N LYS A 50 34.38 -3.28 10.80
CA LYS A 50 32.92 -3.32 10.72
C LYS A 50 32.52 -3.33 9.25
N ARG A 51 31.55 -4.16 8.88
CA ARG A 51 31.05 -4.31 7.51
C ARG A 51 30.83 -2.97 6.78
N ASN A 52 30.35 -1.95 7.48
CA ASN A 52 30.10 -0.62 6.93
C ASN A 52 31.38 0.19 6.58
N GLU A 53 32.49 -0.06 7.26
CA GLU A 53 33.78 0.56 6.97
C GLU A 53 34.40 -0.08 5.73
N VAL A 54 34.32 -1.42 5.63
CA VAL A 54 34.76 -2.19 4.45
C VAL A 54 33.95 -1.81 3.20
N GLU A 55 32.63 -1.66 3.31
CA GLU A 55 31.76 -1.23 2.20
C GLU A 55 32.03 0.23 1.74
N ARG A 56 32.58 1.10 2.61
CA ARG A 56 33.03 2.46 2.27
C ARG A 56 34.41 2.45 1.61
N GLU A 57 35.37 1.70 2.15
CA GLU A 57 36.71 1.56 1.56
C GLU A 57 36.69 0.91 0.17
N GLN A 58 35.79 -0.06 -0.04
CA GLN A 58 35.58 -0.71 -1.33
C GLN A 58 34.79 0.15 -2.34
N GLY A 59 34.37 1.38 -1.96
CA GLY A 59 33.69 2.30 -2.86
C GLY A 59 32.30 1.84 -3.35
N ILE A 60 31.72 0.82 -2.69
CA ILE A 60 30.38 0.30 -2.98
C ILE A 60 29.33 1.32 -2.54
N ARG A 61 29.62 2.08 -1.47
CA ARG A 61 28.78 3.19 -0.99
C ARG A 61 29.45 4.53 -1.29
N ARG A 62 29.08 5.15 -2.42
CA ARG A 62 29.71 6.38 -2.95
C ARG A 62 29.19 7.68 -2.34
N GLU A 63 28.00 7.65 -1.75
CA GLU A 63 27.38 8.82 -1.14
C GLU A 63 27.45 8.69 0.38
N ALA A 64 27.85 9.77 1.05
CA ALA A 64 27.56 9.94 2.45
C ALA A 64 26.04 9.95 2.59
N PHE A 65 25.46 8.80 2.89
CA PHE A 65 24.15 8.78 3.53
C PHE A 65 24.33 9.61 4.80
N GLU A 66 23.91 10.87 4.77
CA GLU A 66 23.62 11.60 6.00
C GLU A 66 22.59 10.74 6.73
N ALA A 67 23.06 10.01 7.74
CA ALA A 67 22.19 9.16 8.53
C ALA A 67 21.03 10.03 9.03
N PRO A 68 19.80 9.48 9.10
CA PRO A 68 18.70 10.17 9.76
C PRO A 68 19.21 10.63 11.12
N THR A 69 19.24 11.95 11.33
CA THR A 69 19.88 12.61 12.48
C THR A 69 19.58 11.82 13.72
N THR A 70 20.60 11.33 14.40
CA THR A 70 20.37 10.69 15.69
C THR A 70 19.60 11.69 16.58
N PRO A 71 18.69 11.25 17.46
CA PRO A 71 17.90 12.18 18.29
C PRO A 71 18.78 13.15 19.11
N ALA A 72 20.03 12.78 19.39
CA ALA A 72 21.02 13.63 20.04
C ALA A 72 21.52 14.77 19.12
N GLU A 73 21.85 14.48 17.86
CA GLU A 73 22.31 15.46 16.87
C GLU A 73 21.19 16.44 16.48
N ALA A 74 19.96 15.96 16.31
CA ALA A 74 18.80 16.82 16.05
C ALA A 74 18.55 17.82 17.18
N ARG A 75 18.75 17.40 18.45
CA ARG A 75 18.65 18.29 19.62
C ARG A 75 19.79 19.30 19.68
N LYS A 76 21.03 18.89 19.39
CA LYS A 76 22.19 19.80 19.33
C LYS A 76 21.98 20.88 18.28
N ARG A 77 21.64 20.50 17.05
CA ARG A 77 21.32 21.43 15.95
C ARG A 77 20.19 22.39 16.32
N ARG A 78 19.12 21.90 16.96
CA ARG A 78 18.01 22.75 17.42
C ARG A 78 18.42 23.73 18.53
N LYS A 79 19.35 23.35 19.39
CA LYS A 79 19.90 24.21 20.45
C LYS A 79 20.81 25.30 19.86
N GLU A 80 21.67 24.93 18.92
CA GLU A 80 22.53 25.86 18.17
C GLU A 80 21.68 26.87 17.38
N LEU A 81 20.65 26.41 16.67
CA LEU A 81 19.74 27.26 15.88
C LEU A 81 18.87 28.19 16.75
N LYS A 82 18.64 27.82 18.01
CA LYS A 82 17.99 28.67 19.01
C LYS A 82 18.97 29.67 19.64
N ALA A 83 20.26 29.31 19.73
CA ALA A 83 21.31 30.18 20.24
C ALA A 83 21.77 31.22 19.21
N SER A 84 21.64 30.93 17.91
CA SER A 84 22.05 31.82 16.82
C SER A 84 21.06 32.94 16.50
N MET A 85 19.88 32.98 17.11
CA MET A 85 18.82 33.95 16.81
C MET A 85 18.21 34.53 18.09
N SER A 86 17.63 35.73 18.00
CA SER A 86 16.84 36.26 19.10
C SER A 86 15.57 35.42 19.34
N LYS A 87 15.00 35.52 20.56
CA LYS A 87 13.79 34.77 20.95
C LYS A 87 12.61 35.09 20.03
N GLU A 88 12.50 36.33 19.56
CA GLU A 88 11.44 36.80 18.69
C GLU A 88 11.60 36.29 17.25
N GLU A 89 12.80 36.35 16.70
CA GLU A 89 13.12 35.82 15.36
C GLU A 89 12.93 34.30 15.32
N TYR A 90 13.36 33.57 16.36
CA TYR A 90 13.13 32.13 16.46
C TYR A 90 11.64 31.78 16.50
N LYS A 91 10.83 32.57 17.22
CA LYS A 91 9.37 32.39 17.27
C LYS A 91 8.72 32.70 15.92
N ALA A 92 9.15 33.77 15.25
CA ALA A 92 8.67 34.15 13.92
C ALA A 92 9.04 33.10 12.85
N MET A 93 10.27 32.60 12.87
CA MET A 93 10.73 31.51 11.98
C MET A 93 9.88 30.25 12.18
N LYS A 94 9.70 29.82 13.44
CA LYS A 94 8.88 28.65 13.75
C LYS A 94 7.41 28.84 13.36
N GLN A 95 6.88 30.06 13.49
CA GLN A 95 5.52 30.37 13.04
C GLN A 95 5.42 30.28 11.52
N ARG A 96 6.38 30.86 10.79
CA ARG A 96 6.46 30.76 9.32
C ARG A 96 6.57 29.30 8.86
N GLU A 97 7.41 28.50 9.51
CA GLU A 97 7.55 27.07 9.22
C GLU A 97 6.22 26.31 9.43
N ARG A 98 5.53 26.57 10.55
CA ARG A 98 4.20 26.01 10.82
C ARG A 98 3.18 26.43 9.78
N ASP A 99 3.17 27.71 9.40
CA ASP A 99 2.23 28.24 8.42
C ASP A 99 2.50 27.69 7.03
N GLN A 100 3.77 27.51 6.64
CA GLN A 100 4.17 26.86 5.39
C GLN A 100 3.77 25.39 5.39
N ALA A 101 4.10 24.64 6.44
CA ALA A 101 3.69 23.24 6.57
C ALA A 101 2.15 23.08 6.58
N ALA A 102 1.42 24.00 7.20
CA ALA A 102 -0.04 24.01 7.17
C ALA A 102 -0.57 24.28 5.75
N ARG A 103 0.02 25.22 5.00
CA ARG A 103 -0.34 25.49 3.61
C ARG A 103 -0.06 24.29 2.71
N GLU A 104 1.07 23.61 2.87
CA GLU A 104 1.40 22.41 2.11
C GLU A 104 0.43 21.27 2.39
N ARG A 105 0.11 21.02 3.66
CA ARG A 105 -0.90 20.02 4.05
C ARG A 105 -2.27 20.33 3.45
N ARG A 106 -2.68 21.60 3.46
CA ARG A 106 -3.94 22.05 2.83
C ARG A 106 -3.91 21.77 1.33
N ARG A 107 -2.85 22.16 0.62
CA ARG A 107 -2.68 21.92 -0.82
C ARG A 107 -2.74 20.43 -1.15
N VAL A 108 -2.03 19.58 -0.39
CA VAL A 108 -2.06 18.12 -0.58
C VAL A 108 -3.46 17.57 -0.36
N ASN A 109 -4.15 17.99 0.70
CA ASN A 109 -5.51 17.56 0.99
C ASN A 109 -6.50 18.03 -0.10
N GLU A 110 -6.39 19.28 -0.55
CA GLU A 110 -7.19 19.83 -1.66
C GLU A 110 -7.00 19.02 -2.95
N ARG A 111 -5.75 18.68 -3.29
CA ARG A 111 -5.43 17.86 -4.47
C ARG A 111 -5.94 16.42 -4.34
N MET A 112 -5.81 15.84 -3.15
CA MET A 112 -6.36 14.52 -2.83
C MET A 112 -7.90 14.53 -2.95
N MET A 113 -8.55 15.57 -2.45
CA MET A 113 -10.01 15.74 -2.53
C MET A 113 -10.48 16.01 -3.96
N ALA A 114 -9.70 16.75 -4.76
CA ALA A 114 -9.93 16.92 -6.19
C ALA A 114 -9.77 15.61 -6.99
N GLY A 115 -9.21 14.56 -6.39
CA GLY A 115 -9.04 13.26 -7.03
C GLY A 115 -7.82 13.16 -7.95
N ASP A 116 -6.83 14.04 -7.79
CA ASP A 116 -5.58 14.02 -8.55
C ASP A 116 -4.78 12.74 -8.24
N GLU A 117 -4.59 11.89 -9.25
CA GLU A 117 -4.04 10.52 -9.11
C GLU A 117 -2.68 10.50 -8.39
N LYS A 118 -1.86 11.55 -8.56
CA LYS A 118 -0.54 11.65 -7.91
C LYS A 118 -0.62 11.80 -6.39
N TYR A 119 -1.69 12.40 -5.88
CA TYR A 119 -1.91 12.67 -4.45
C TYR A 119 -2.85 11.66 -3.78
N LEU A 120 -3.39 10.72 -4.56
CA LEU A 120 -4.19 9.62 -4.03
C LEU A 120 -3.32 8.59 -3.31
N MET A 121 -3.93 7.89 -2.35
CA MET A 121 -3.31 6.71 -1.74
C MET A 121 -3.20 5.59 -2.77
N ALA A 122 -2.19 4.72 -2.64
CA ALA A 122 -2.00 3.56 -3.53
C ALA A 122 -3.27 2.68 -3.68
N ARG A 123 -4.10 2.61 -2.65
CA ARG A 123 -5.38 1.88 -2.66
C ARG A 123 -6.47 2.53 -3.52
N ASP A 124 -6.37 3.80 -3.85
CA ASP A 124 -7.40 4.59 -4.56
C ASP A 124 -6.94 4.97 -5.98
N GLN A 125 -5.68 4.66 -6.31
CA GLN A 125 -5.05 4.91 -7.58
C GLN A 125 -5.47 3.91 -8.67
N GLY A 126 -5.40 4.36 -9.93
CA GLY A 126 -5.61 3.54 -11.12
C GLY A 126 -6.94 3.79 -11.83
N PRO A 127 -7.00 3.52 -13.14
CA PRO A 127 -8.18 3.81 -13.98
C PRO A 127 -9.40 2.98 -13.58
N GLU A 128 -9.18 1.73 -13.16
CA GLU A 128 -10.25 0.83 -12.72
C GLU A 128 -10.91 1.33 -11.43
N ARG A 129 -10.10 1.71 -10.43
CA ARG A 129 -10.63 2.24 -9.16
C ARG A 129 -11.29 3.58 -9.34
N LYS A 130 -10.78 4.43 -10.25
CA LYS A 130 -11.45 5.67 -10.66
C LYS A 130 -12.84 5.40 -11.24
N PHE A 131 -12.97 4.45 -12.17
CA PHE A 131 -14.28 4.04 -12.70
C PHE A 131 -15.22 3.54 -11.59
N VAL A 132 -14.71 2.70 -10.68
CA VAL A 132 -15.51 2.24 -9.52
C VAL A 132 -15.99 3.41 -8.66
N ARG A 133 -15.11 4.38 -8.36
CA ARG A 133 -15.49 5.58 -7.59
C ARG A 133 -16.59 6.37 -8.27
N ASP A 134 -16.41 6.67 -9.55
CA ASP A 134 -17.36 7.48 -10.33
C ASP A 134 -18.72 6.78 -10.46
N TRP A 135 -18.72 5.47 -10.73
CA TRP A 135 -19.94 4.68 -10.84
C TRP A 135 -20.65 4.57 -9.49
N VAL A 136 -19.91 4.33 -8.39
CA VAL A 136 -20.52 4.28 -7.06
C VAL A 136 -21.10 5.63 -6.69
N ASP A 137 -20.38 6.72 -6.97
CA ASP A 137 -20.82 8.07 -6.64
C ASP A 137 -22.00 8.56 -7.50
N SER A 138 -22.25 7.98 -8.68
CA SER A 138 -23.42 8.28 -9.50
C SER A 138 -24.71 7.57 -9.07
N HIS A 139 -24.64 6.63 -8.12
CA HIS A 139 -25.80 5.86 -7.67
C HIS A 139 -26.23 6.23 -6.24
N ARG A 140 -27.52 6.02 -5.95
CA ARG A 140 -28.07 6.11 -4.59
C ARG A 140 -28.10 4.70 -3.99
N TYR A 141 -27.70 4.59 -2.73
CA TYR A 141 -27.69 3.33 -1.99
C TYR A 141 -28.61 3.40 -0.79
N LEU A 142 -29.29 2.28 -0.50
CA LEU A 142 -30.10 2.14 0.71
C LEU A 142 -29.24 2.15 1.97
N MET A 143 -27.98 1.75 1.85
CA MET A 143 -26.95 1.82 2.90
C MET A 143 -26.85 3.19 3.58
N ASN A 144 -27.02 4.28 2.84
CA ASN A 144 -26.94 5.63 3.40
C ASN A 144 -28.14 5.95 4.31
N LEU A 145 -29.26 5.25 4.13
CA LEU A 145 -30.45 5.36 4.97
C LEU A 145 -30.39 4.45 6.21
N PHE A 146 -29.35 3.62 6.35
CA PHE A 146 -29.25 2.69 7.47
C PHE A 146 -29.27 3.40 8.83
N LEU A 147 -28.51 4.49 9.00
CA LEU A 147 -28.43 5.22 10.26
C LEU A 147 -29.78 5.84 10.68
N PRO A 148 -30.52 6.58 9.82
CA PRO A 148 -31.85 7.06 10.20
C PRO A 148 -32.86 5.92 10.38
N MET A 149 -32.81 4.86 9.57
CA MET A 149 -33.70 3.70 9.71
C MET A 149 -33.47 2.96 11.02
N THR A 150 -32.21 2.72 11.41
CA THR A 150 -31.88 2.09 12.69
C THR A 150 -32.32 2.95 13.87
N LEU A 151 -32.19 4.27 13.79
CA LEU A 151 -32.68 5.16 14.84
C LEU A 151 -34.21 5.02 15.05
N ILE A 152 -34.97 4.94 13.96
CA ILE A 152 -36.42 4.70 14.01
C ILE A 152 -36.72 3.35 14.67
N VAL A 153 -36.02 2.28 14.26
CA VAL A 153 -36.21 0.94 14.83
C VAL A 153 -35.85 0.92 16.32
N ILE A 154 -34.77 1.58 16.73
CA ILE A 154 -34.39 1.71 18.15
C ILE A 154 -35.51 2.41 18.93
N LEU A 155 -36.10 3.48 18.39
CA LEU A 155 -37.22 4.15 19.04
C LEU A 155 -38.44 3.23 19.18
N LEU A 156 -38.75 2.42 18.15
CA LEU A 156 -39.79 1.40 18.22
C LEU A 156 -39.48 0.32 19.26
N MET A 157 -38.22 -0.07 19.42
CA MET A 157 -37.80 -1.01 20.46
C MET A 157 -37.99 -0.45 21.87
N ILE A 158 -37.70 0.84 22.09
CA ILE A 158 -37.92 1.51 23.38
C ILE A 158 -39.41 1.51 23.73
N ILE A 159 -40.28 1.82 22.77
CA ILE A 159 -41.74 1.71 22.95
C ILE A 159 -42.17 0.26 23.19
N GLY A 160 -41.50 -0.68 22.51
CA GLY A 160 -41.70 -2.12 22.62
C GLY A 160 -41.37 -2.71 23.99
N VAL A 161 -40.67 -1.99 24.87
CA VAL A 161 -40.48 -2.42 26.28
C VAL A 161 -41.83 -2.61 26.99
N ARG A 162 -42.83 -1.78 26.65
CA ARG A 162 -44.18 -1.88 27.21
C ARG A 162 -45.07 -2.86 26.44
N ASN A 163 -44.73 -3.19 25.20
CA ASN A 163 -45.49 -4.13 24.36
C ASN A 163 -44.54 -5.10 23.63
N PRO A 164 -44.42 -6.35 24.11
CA PRO A 164 -43.54 -7.36 23.52
C PRO A 164 -43.79 -7.64 22.03
N GLN A 165 -45.03 -7.46 21.53
CA GLN A 165 -45.35 -7.67 20.12
C GLN A 165 -44.66 -6.63 19.22
N VAL A 166 -44.56 -5.38 19.69
CA VAL A 166 -43.88 -4.29 18.96
C VAL A 166 -42.38 -4.53 18.91
N ALA A 167 -41.78 -4.99 20.01
CA ALA A 167 -40.35 -5.34 20.06
C ALA A 167 -40.00 -6.51 19.11
N ASN A 168 -40.85 -7.54 19.05
CA ASN A 168 -40.66 -8.67 18.13
C ASN A 168 -40.75 -8.20 16.66
N LEU A 169 -41.79 -7.42 16.33
CA LEU A 169 -41.94 -6.85 14.98
C LEU A 169 -40.72 -5.99 14.60
N ALA A 170 -40.26 -5.11 15.49
CA ALA A 170 -39.06 -4.29 15.27
C ALA A 170 -37.81 -5.15 14.99
N SER A 171 -37.66 -6.28 15.68
CA SER A 171 -36.54 -7.20 15.48
C SER A 171 -36.61 -7.89 14.11
N ILE A 172 -37.80 -8.33 13.69
CA ILE A 172 -38.01 -8.92 12.35
C ILE A 172 -37.74 -7.86 11.26
N VAL A 173 -38.24 -6.64 11.44
CA VAL A 173 -37.99 -5.52 10.50
C VAL A 173 -36.49 -5.24 10.39
N MET A 174 -35.77 -5.23 11.53
CA MET A 174 -34.32 -5.04 11.52
C MET A 174 -33.62 -6.15 10.74
N MET A 175 -34.00 -7.41 10.95
CA MET A 175 -33.47 -8.56 10.20
C MET A 175 -33.69 -8.40 8.68
N VAL A 176 -34.89 -8.01 8.26
CA VAL A 176 -35.21 -7.78 6.83
C VAL A 176 -34.35 -6.65 6.25
N ILE A 177 -34.18 -5.54 6.97
CA ILE A 177 -33.31 -4.43 6.54
C ILE A 177 -31.87 -4.92 6.35
N PHE A 178 -31.34 -5.72 7.29
CA PHE A 178 -30.00 -6.31 7.17
C PHE A 178 -29.87 -7.22 5.94
N LEU A 179 -30.86 -8.08 5.68
CA LEU A 179 -30.86 -8.95 4.50
C LEU A 179 -30.87 -8.16 3.19
N ILE A 180 -31.68 -7.10 3.11
CA ILE A 180 -31.72 -6.20 1.94
C ILE A 180 -30.35 -5.56 1.73
N MET A 181 -29.69 -5.12 2.79
CA MET A 181 -28.35 -4.52 2.70
C MET A 181 -27.31 -5.53 2.22
N ILE A 182 -27.29 -6.74 2.77
CA ILE A 182 -26.37 -7.80 2.30
C ILE A 182 -26.62 -8.08 0.81
N GLY A 183 -27.87 -8.17 0.39
CA GLY A 183 -28.27 -8.33 -1.01
C GLY A 183 -27.76 -7.20 -1.91
N GLU A 184 -27.97 -5.94 -1.51
CA GLU A 184 -27.50 -4.75 -2.24
C GLU A 184 -25.97 -4.74 -2.35
N GLY A 185 -25.25 -5.07 -1.27
CA GLY A 185 -23.78 -5.13 -1.27
C GLY A 185 -23.23 -6.22 -2.21
N VAL A 186 -23.83 -7.41 -2.21
CA VAL A 186 -23.44 -8.51 -3.10
C VAL A 186 -23.77 -8.18 -4.56
N TRP A 187 -24.94 -7.59 -4.81
CA TRP A 187 -25.34 -7.15 -6.15
C TRP A 187 -24.39 -6.07 -6.69
N LEU A 188 -24.06 -5.07 -5.87
CA LEU A 188 -23.11 -4.00 -6.17
C LEU A 188 -21.75 -4.56 -6.58
N GLY A 189 -21.18 -5.45 -5.75
CA GLY A 189 -19.88 -6.06 -6.03
C GLY A 189 -19.89 -6.88 -7.32
N ARG A 190 -20.94 -7.66 -7.57
CA ARG A 190 -21.09 -8.44 -8.82
C ARG A 190 -21.21 -7.53 -10.06
N LYS A 191 -22.04 -6.49 -9.96
CA LYS A 191 -22.29 -5.54 -11.05
C LYS A 191 -21.02 -4.79 -11.44
N ILE A 192 -20.29 -4.25 -10.46
CA ILE A 192 -19.05 -3.50 -10.70
C ILE A 192 -17.98 -4.39 -11.31
N ASN A 193 -17.79 -5.58 -10.77
CA ASN A 193 -16.84 -6.53 -11.33
C ASN A 193 -17.12 -6.88 -12.78
N ARG A 194 -18.39 -7.03 -13.14
CA ARG A 194 -18.78 -7.25 -14.54
C ARG A 194 -18.45 -6.05 -15.42
N MET A 195 -18.83 -4.84 -15.01
CA MET A 195 -18.57 -3.62 -15.79
C MET A 195 -17.09 -3.28 -15.92
N VAL A 196 -16.29 -3.52 -14.88
CA VAL A 196 -14.83 -3.33 -14.94
C VAL A 196 -14.23 -4.32 -15.94
N ARG A 197 -14.61 -5.59 -15.93
CA ARG A 197 -14.11 -6.56 -16.91
C ARG A 197 -14.54 -6.27 -18.34
N GLU A 198 -15.74 -5.72 -18.53
CA GLU A 198 -16.24 -5.29 -19.84
C GLU A 198 -15.45 -4.09 -20.39
N ARG A 199 -15.08 -3.12 -19.54
CA ARG A 199 -14.38 -1.89 -19.95
C ARG A 199 -12.85 -2.01 -19.96
N PHE A 200 -12.30 -2.83 -19.05
CA PHE A 200 -10.87 -3.03 -18.85
C PHE A 200 -10.54 -4.50 -19.09
N THR A 201 -10.30 -4.86 -20.35
CA THR A 201 -10.04 -6.24 -20.78
C THR A 201 -8.76 -6.83 -20.20
N HIS A 202 -7.80 -5.99 -19.80
CA HIS A 202 -6.51 -6.37 -19.19
C HIS A 202 -6.42 -5.99 -17.71
N THR A 203 -7.52 -6.06 -16.96
CA THR A 203 -7.49 -5.78 -15.52
C THR A 203 -6.65 -6.80 -14.75
N THR A 204 -5.76 -6.31 -13.89
CA THR A 204 -4.97 -7.12 -12.95
C THR A 204 -5.58 -7.14 -11.55
N GLN A 205 -6.67 -6.38 -11.32
CA GLN A 205 -7.29 -6.27 -10.01
C GLN A 205 -8.19 -7.47 -9.72
N GLY A 206 -8.05 -8.02 -8.51
CA GLY A 206 -8.93 -9.08 -8.03
C GLY A 206 -10.37 -8.59 -7.88
N GLY A 207 -11.33 -9.34 -8.43
CA GLY A 207 -12.74 -8.94 -8.38
C GLY A 207 -13.30 -8.81 -6.95
N PHE A 208 -12.84 -9.64 -6.02
CA PHE A 208 -13.22 -9.47 -4.60
C PHE A 208 -12.74 -8.13 -4.03
N GLY A 209 -11.52 -7.71 -4.36
CA GLY A 209 -10.95 -6.44 -3.93
C GLY A 209 -11.70 -5.23 -4.48
N LEU A 210 -12.08 -5.26 -5.76
CA LEU A 210 -12.90 -4.21 -6.38
C LEU A 210 -14.31 -4.16 -5.78
N GLY A 211 -14.93 -5.31 -5.55
CA GLY A 211 -16.25 -5.40 -4.92
C GLY A 211 -16.26 -4.87 -3.49
N LEU A 212 -15.27 -5.26 -2.67
CA LEU A 212 -15.13 -4.77 -1.31
C LEU A 212 -14.81 -3.26 -1.28
N TYR A 213 -13.97 -2.79 -2.20
CA TYR A 213 -13.69 -1.37 -2.36
C TYR A 213 -14.96 -0.57 -2.70
N ALA A 214 -15.76 -1.06 -3.64
CA ALA A 214 -17.03 -0.44 -3.99
C ALA A 214 -18.02 -0.42 -2.82
N PHE A 215 -18.14 -1.55 -2.11
CA PHE A 215 -19.03 -1.67 -0.96
C PHE A 215 -18.65 -0.70 0.16
N THR A 216 -17.37 -0.64 0.54
CA THR A 216 -16.90 0.30 1.57
C THR A 216 -17.12 1.76 1.18
N ARG A 217 -16.98 2.10 -0.11
CA ARG A 217 -17.33 3.44 -0.60
C ARG A 217 -18.82 3.70 -0.56
N ALA A 218 -19.66 2.73 -0.92
CA ALA A 218 -21.11 2.88 -0.95
C ALA A 218 -21.72 3.08 0.45
N THR A 219 -21.16 2.45 1.49
CA THR A 219 -21.64 2.57 2.88
C THR A 219 -21.23 3.87 3.55
N MET A 220 -20.16 4.53 3.10
CA MET A 220 -19.77 5.84 3.63
C MET A 220 -20.74 6.94 3.20
N ILE A 221 -21.09 7.83 4.13
CA ILE A 221 -21.86 9.04 3.84
C ILE A 221 -21.14 9.86 2.78
N ARG A 222 -21.85 10.24 1.72
CA ARG A 222 -21.31 10.91 0.53
C ARG A 222 -20.41 12.11 0.83
N ARG A 223 -20.78 12.95 1.82
CA ARG A 223 -20.01 14.15 2.21
C ARG A 223 -18.72 13.83 2.97
N LEU A 224 -18.60 12.63 3.53
CA LEU A 224 -17.44 12.17 4.31
C LEU A 224 -16.51 11.26 3.49
N ARG A 225 -16.78 11.06 2.20
CA ARG A 225 -15.95 10.22 1.33
C ARG A 225 -14.66 10.97 0.96
N THR A 226 -13.54 10.29 1.14
CA THR A 226 -12.22 10.70 0.64
C THR A 226 -11.73 9.62 -0.32
N PRO A 227 -11.38 9.95 -1.58
CA PRO A 227 -11.48 11.25 -2.27
C PRO A 227 -12.92 11.73 -2.46
N ALA A 228 -13.11 13.05 -2.64
CA ALA A 228 -14.43 13.62 -2.80
C ALA A 228 -15.16 13.04 -4.01
N PRO A 229 -16.50 12.87 -3.94
CA PRO A 229 -17.29 12.42 -5.08
C PRO A 229 -17.18 13.37 -6.27
N GLN A 230 -16.78 12.86 -7.43
CA GLN A 230 -16.63 13.65 -8.67
C GLN A 230 -17.92 13.71 -9.50
N LYS A 231 -18.84 12.77 -9.29
CA LYS A 231 -20.09 12.61 -10.06
C LYS A 231 -21.31 12.78 -9.16
N GLN A 232 -22.33 13.46 -9.66
CA GLN A 232 -23.63 13.60 -9.00
C GLN A 232 -24.49 12.34 -9.18
N PRO A 233 -25.47 12.08 -8.29
CA PRO A 233 -26.39 10.97 -8.48
C PRO A 233 -27.16 11.13 -9.79
N GLY A 234 -27.15 10.11 -10.65
CA GLY A 234 -27.77 10.13 -11.97
C GLY A 234 -26.82 10.50 -13.12
N ASP A 235 -25.58 10.89 -12.84
CA ASP A 235 -24.58 11.13 -13.88
C ASP A 235 -24.24 9.83 -14.63
N LYS A 236 -24.09 9.92 -15.95
CA LYS A 236 -23.66 8.81 -16.79
C LYS A 236 -22.14 8.57 -16.62
N VAL A 237 -21.77 7.29 -16.47
CA VAL A 237 -20.40 6.78 -16.26
C VAL A 237 -20.14 5.63 -17.22
#